data_AF-A0A7S1NF70-F1
#
_entry.id   AF-A0A7S1NF70-F1
#
_cell.length_a   1.000
_cell.length_b   1.000
_cell.length_c   1.000
_cell.angle_alpha   90.00
_cell.angle_beta   90.00
_cell.angle_gamma   90.00
#
_symmetry.space_group_name_H-M   'P 1'
#
loop_
_entity.id
_entity.type
_entity.pdbx_description
1 polymer ?
#
loop_
_entity_poly.entity_id
_entity_poly.type
_entity_poly.pdbx_seq_one_letter_code
_entity_poly.pdbx_strand_id
1 'polypeptide(L)'
;DNNDTPRFLLKSTWEGLWRPAVAYLLFSPGIPCLFYGSEQGFRAPSDEYSSDSAAIPENRPDMFHDGRYKFPTSLKADNFDTSYRLYTTVQDLTMLRATYPALRRGTTVVRYSSSTSPGPYVFSRLHEGQEVVVAINFSLQGFQHIRFPVDPTATPPGIQLVNALNRQDVYTSAKGKRDGTNKRGSEVTISLGQNEVQVLVPKIGSSAKGTLGCLGLRLC
;
A
#
# COMPACT_ATOMS: atom_id res chain seq x y z
N ASP A 1 -3.94 -13.99 3.69
CA ASP A 1 -3.62 -15.12 4.58
C ASP A 1 -4.69 -15.27 5.62
N ASN A 2 -4.98 -16.51 5.98
CA ASN A 2 -5.77 -16.89 7.15
C ASN A 2 -5.34 -18.31 7.58
N ASN A 3 -6.07 -18.88 8.53
CA ASN A 3 -5.83 -20.24 9.05
C ASN A 3 -6.28 -21.37 8.12
N ASP A 4 -6.87 -21.08 6.95
CA ASP A 4 -7.43 -22.05 6.01
C ASP A 4 -6.79 -22.00 4.62
N THR A 5 -5.84 -21.07 4.40
CA THR A 5 -5.02 -21.00 3.19
C THR A 5 -3.54 -21.03 3.55
N PRO A 6 -2.64 -21.37 2.62
CA PRO A 6 -1.22 -21.11 2.81
C PRO A 6 -0.95 -19.64 3.19
N ARG A 7 0.15 -19.42 3.92
CA ARG A 7 0.68 -18.08 4.22
C ARG A 7 1.14 -17.40 2.93
N PHE A 8 1.10 -16.07 2.87
CA PHE A 8 1.48 -15.27 1.70
C PHE A 8 2.92 -15.52 1.34
N LEU A 9 3.79 -15.56 2.34
CA LEU A 9 5.21 -15.85 2.21
C LEU A 9 5.48 -17.35 2.00
N LEU A 10 4.59 -18.06 1.29
CA LEU A 10 4.78 -19.45 0.87
C LEU A 10 6.11 -19.58 0.11
N LYS A 11 6.29 -18.76 -0.92
CA LYS A 11 7.50 -18.74 -1.74
C LYS A 11 8.45 -17.66 -1.24
N SER A 12 9.70 -18.03 -1.00
CA SER A 12 10.78 -17.10 -0.60
C SER A 12 10.94 -15.93 -1.59
N THR A 13 10.71 -16.18 -2.88
CA THR A 13 10.78 -15.17 -3.95
C THR A 13 9.71 -14.07 -3.84
N TRP A 14 8.70 -14.25 -2.99
CA TRP A 14 7.60 -13.29 -2.82
C TRP A 14 7.81 -12.33 -1.64
N GLU A 15 8.94 -12.40 -0.93
CA GLU A 15 9.19 -11.49 0.19
C GLU A 15 9.17 -10.01 -0.23
N GLY A 16 9.64 -9.69 -1.45
CA GLY A 16 9.52 -8.36 -2.03
C GLY A 16 8.07 -7.90 -2.25
N LEU A 17 7.16 -8.83 -2.54
CA LEU A 17 5.75 -8.54 -2.81
C LEU A 17 4.91 -8.36 -1.54
N TRP A 18 5.45 -8.67 -0.37
CA TRP A 18 4.70 -8.59 0.89
C TRP A 18 4.26 -7.15 1.21
N ARG A 19 5.16 -6.16 1.06
CA ARG A 19 4.81 -4.74 1.29
C ARG A 19 3.74 -4.26 0.32
N PRO A 20 3.85 -4.48 -1.01
CA PRO A 20 2.76 -4.25 -1.97
C PRO A 20 1.42 -4.89 -1.57
N ALA A 21 1.44 -6.16 -1.15
CA ALA A 21 0.21 -6.89 -0.79
C ALA A 21 -0.46 -6.31 0.46
N VAL A 22 0.33 -6.01 1.52
CA VAL A 22 -0.19 -5.42 2.76
C VAL A 22 -0.65 -3.98 2.53
N ALA A 23 0.04 -3.21 1.69
CA ALA A 23 -0.42 -1.87 1.29
C ALA A 23 -1.76 -1.94 0.54
N TYR A 24 -1.91 -2.88 -0.39
CA TYR A 24 -3.20 -3.09 -1.08
C TYR A 24 -4.30 -3.49 -0.09
N LEU A 25 -4.04 -4.45 0.80
CA LEU A 25 -4.98 -4.85 1.86
C LEU A 25 -5.41 -3.66 2.72
N LEU A 26 -4.45 -2.84 3.18
CA LEU A 26 -4.69 -1.71 4.06
C LEU A 26 -5.28 -0.49 3.36
N PHE A 27 -5.12 -0.32 2.05
CA PHE A 27 -5.51 0.93 1.37
C PHE A 27 -6.64 0.76 0.35
N SER A 28 -7.01 -0.48 0.01
CA SER A 28 -8.24 -0.76 -0.75
C SER A 28 -9.50 -0.58 0.13
N PRO A 29 -10.71 -0.52 -0.48
CA PRO A 29 -11.96 -0.48 0.27
C PRO A 29 -12.14 -1.68 1.20
N GLY A 30 -12.74 -1.45 2.37
CA GLY A 30 -13.11 -2.50 3.31
C GLY A 30 -12.39 -2.39 4.66
N ILE A 31 -12.57 -3.44 5.46
CA ILE A 31 -11.95 -3.61 6.78
C ILE A 31 -10.78 -4.58 6.61
N PRO A 32 -9.52 -4.11 6.70
CA PRO A 32 -8.36 -4.96 6.50
C PRO A 32 -8.21 -5.95 7.66
N CYS A 33 -7.95 -7.21 7.33
CA CYS A 33 -7.65 -8.27 8.28
C CYS A 33 -6.24 -8.80 8.00
N LEU A 34 -5.31 -8.56 8.93
CA LEU A 34 -3.96 -9.13 8.89
C LEU A 34 -3.91 -10.36 9.80
N PHE A 35 -3.41 -11.48 9.29
CA PHE A 35 -3.32 -12.71 10.07
C PHE A 35 -2.06 -12.70 10.94
N TYR A 36 -2.19 -13.12 12.20
CA TYR A 36 -1.11 -13.03 13.19
C TYR A 36 0.16 -13.72 12.70
N GLY A 37 1.33 -13.14 12.99
CA GLY A 37 2.61 -13.65 12.56
C GLY A 37 2.96 -13.35 11.10
N SER A 38 2.03 -12.84 10.28
CA SER A 38 2.40 -12.30 8.96
C SER A 38 3.35 -11.11 9.10
N GLU A 39 3.18 -10.29 10.13
CA GLU A 39 4.08 -9.21 10.55
C GLU A 39 5.43 -9.71 11.09
N GLN A 40 5.54 -11.00 11.43
CA GLN A 40 6.77 -11.68 11.86
C GLN A 40 7.38 -12.55 10.75
N GLY A 41 6.81 -12.49 9.54
CA GLY A 41 7.32 -13.24 8.40
C GLY A 41 7.02 -14.74 8.43
N PHE A 42 5.99 -15.19 9.16
CA PHE A 42 5.54 -16.58 9.14
C PHE A 42 5.26 -17.05 7.71
N ARG A 43 5.78 -18.23 7.38
CA ARG A 43 5.67 -18.86 6.06
C ARG A 43 4.97 -20.20 6.18
N ALA A 44 4.54 -20.72 5.03
CA ALA A 44 4.17 -22.13 4.95
C ALA A 44 5.45 -22.98 4.91
N PRO A 45 5.40 -24.23 5.40
CA PRO A 45 6.58 -25.09 5.57
C PRO A 45 7.15 -25.62 4.25
N SER A 46 6.37 -25.62 3.16
CA SER A 46 6.76 -26.11 1.84
C SER A 46 6.37 -25.10 0.77
N ASP A 47 7.17 -24.94 -0.28
CA ASP A 47 6.84 -24.13 -1.46
C ASP A 47 5.70 -24.73 -2.32
N GLU A 48 5.25 -25.94 -1.96
CA GLU A 48 4.27 -26.75 -2.67
C GLU A 48 2.95 -26.76 -1.90
N TYR A 49 1.87 -26.41 -2.60
CA TYR A 49 0.49 -26.43 -2.10
C TYR A 49 -0.29 -27.49 -2.87
N SER A 50 -0.87 -28.45 -2.16
CA SER A 50 -1.88 -29.36 -2.73
C SER A 50 -3.26 -28.89 -2.26
N SER A 51 -4.15 -28.58 -3.21
CA SER A 51 -5.55 -28.21 -2.94
C SER A 51 -6.36 -29.36 -2.32
N ASP A 52 -5.83 -30.58 -2.31
CA ASP A 52 -6.51 -31.78 -1.82
C ASP A 52 -6.29 -32.02 -0.32
N SER A 53 -5.45 -31.23 0.33
CA SER A 53 -5.20 -31.32 1.77
C SER A 53 -6.25 -30.51 2.55
N ALA A 54 -7.25 -31.20 3.10
CA ALA A 54 -8.35 -30.60 3.86
C ALA A 54 -7.92 -29.89 5.18
N ALA A 55 -6.65 -30.02 5.58
CA ALA A 55 -6.08 -29.29 6.70
C ALA A 55 -4.60 -28.94 6.41
N ILE A 56 -4.19 -27.71 6.75
CA ILE A 56 -2.80 -27.25 6.72
C ILE A 56 -2.39 -26.85 8.15
N PRO A 57 -2.11 -27.81 9.05
CA PRO A 57 -1.75 -27.50 10.44
C PRO A 57 -0.59 -26.50 10.56
N GLU A 58 0.29 -26.48 9.57
CA GLU A 58 1.54 -25.72 9.56
C GLU A 58 1.35 -24.22 9.23
N ASN A 59 0.14 -23.79 8.83
CA ASN A 59 -0.17 -22.36 8.71
C ASN A 59 -0.59 -21.72 10.05
N ARG A 60 -0.59 -22.49 11.16
CA ARG A 60 -0.94 -22.05 12.52
C ARG A 60 0.23 -22.14 13.52
N PRO A 61 1.43 -21.66 13.19
CA PRO A 61 2.54 -21.68 14.14
C PRO A 61 2.24 -20.82 15.36
N ASP A 62 2.83 -21.17 16.49
CA ASP A 62 2.72 -20.47 17.75
C ASP A 62 3.64 -19.24 17.76
N MET A 63 3.14 -18.14 18.34
CA MET A 63 3.94 -16.93 18.53
C MET A 63 5.00 -17.10 19.63
N PHE A 64 4.81 -18.04 20.55
CA PHE A 64 5.63 -18.23 21.74
C PHE A 64 6.78 -19.22 21.53
N HIS A 65 7.92 -18.98 22.17
CA HIS A 65 9.10 -19.83 22.20
C HIS A 65 8.83 -21.21 22.79
N ASP A 66 7.82 -21.37 23.64
CA ASP A 66 7.46 -22.66 24.26
C ASP A 66 6.22 -23.32 23.64
N GLY A 67 5.61 -22.71 22.61
CA GLY A 67 4.54 -23.33 21.82
C GLY A 67 4.90 -24.66 21.13
N ARG A 68 3.90 -25.46 20.80
CA ARG A 68 4.03 -26.77 20.15
C ARG A 68 4.34 -26.69 18.65
N TYR A 69 3.74 -25.74 17.94
CA TYR A 69 3.85 -25.64 16.49
C TYR A 69 4.83 -24.52 16.12
N LYS A 70 6.07 -24.87 15.76
CA LYS A 70 7.15 -23.90 15.54
C LYS A 70 7.32 -23.53 14.07
N PHE A 71 7.63 -22.26 13.84
CA PHE A 71 8.27 -21.79 12.61
C PHE A 71 9.78 -21.56 12.88
N PRO A 72 10.69 -21.57 11.88
CA PRO A 72 12.12 -21.41 12.14
C PRO A 72 12.51 -20.16 12.95
N THR A 73 11.76 -19.07 12.84
CA THR A 73 11.95 -17.87 13.69
C THR A 73 11.55 -18.12 15.14
N SER A 74 10.50 -18.90 15.37
CA SER A 74 9.98 -19.31 16.69
C SER A 74 10.86 -20.32 17.44
N LEU A 75 11.93 -20.84 16.81
CA LEU A 75 12.87 -21.76 17.44
C LEU A 75 13.86 -21.09 18.39
N LYS A 76 13.98 -19.75 18.32
CA LYS A 76 15.01 -19.00 19.05
C LYS A 76 14.46 -18.07 20.12
N ALA A 77 13.23 -17.59 19.97
CA ALA A 77 12.55 -16.67 20.88
C ALA A 77 11.05 -16.60 20.56
N ASP A 78 10.31 -15.84 21.37
CA ASP A 78 8.97 -15.39 21.01
C ASP A 78 9.00 -14.51 19.75
N ASN A 79 7.92 -14.54 18.97
CA ASN A 79 7.76 -13.76 17.75
C ASN A 79 6.95 -12.49 18.03
N PHE A 80 7.42 -11.67 18.97
CA PHE A 80 6.83 -10.35 19.29
C PHE A 80 7.81 -9.21 18.99
N ASP A 81 8.76 -9.42 18.07
CA ASP A 81 9.76 -8.42 17.74
C ASP A 81 9.12 -7.24 16.99
N THR A 82 8.97 -6.12 17.69
CA THR A 82 8.43 -4.87 17.12
C THR A 82 9.45 -4.11 16.29
N SER A 83 10.72 -4.51 16.32
CA SER A 83 11.78 -3.96 15.47
C SER A 83 11.92 -4.70 14.14
N TYR A 84 11.23 -5.84 13.98
CA TYR A 84 11.29 -6.62 12.76
C TYR A 84 10.75 -5.84 11.54
N ARG A 85 11.43 -5.97 10.39
CA ARG A 85 11.18 -5.16 9.19
C ARG A 85 9.73 -5.22 8.70
N LEU A 86 9.08 -6.39 8.76
CA LEU A 86 7.70 -6.53 8.32
C LEU A 86 6.74 -5.90 9.34
N TYR A 87 7.04 -6.01 10.63
CA TYR A 87 6.29 -5.36 11.71
C TYR A 87 6.29 -3.84 11.55
N THR A 88 7.46 -3.23 11.38
CA THR A 88 7.59 -1.78 11.17
C THR A 88 6.89 -1.34 9.88
N THR A 89 6.91 -2.18 8.84
CA THR A 89 6.12 -1.92 7.62
C THR A 89 4.60 -1.89 7.90
N VAL A 90 4.06 -2.82 8.72
CA VAL A 90 2.64 -2.73 9.15
C VAL A 90 2.39 -1.45 9.92
N GLN A 91 3.29 -1.09 10.84
CA GLN A 91 3.18 0.10 11.66
C GLN A 91 3.09 1.37 10.80
N ASP A 92 3.99 1.53 9.83
CA ASP A 92 3.98 2.67 8.90
C ASP A 92 2.67 2.73 8.11
N LEU A 93 2.26 1.62 7.49
CA LEU A 93 1.07 1.58 6.64
C LEU A 93 -0.23 1.82 7.44
N THR A 94 -0.34 1.25 8.64
CA THR A 94 -1.49 1.46 9.53
C THR A 94 -1.54 2.90 10.05
N MET A 95 -0.39 3.51 10.34
CA MET A 95 -0.29 4.93 10.70
C MET A 95 -0.79 5.82 9.57
N LEU A 96 -0.43 5.54 8.32
CA LEU A 96 -0.98 6.28 7.17
C LEU A 96 -2.49 6.09 7.05
N ARG A 97 -3.01 4.86 7.17
CA ARG A 97 -4.45 4.58 7.13
C ARG A 97 -5.22 5.34 8.22
N ALA A 98 -4.63 5.49 9.41
CA ALA A 98 -5.21 6.27 10.49
C ALA A 98 -5.17 7.77 10.19
N THR A 99 -4.02 8.27 9.72
CA THR A 99 -3.75 9.69 9.43
C THR A 99 -4.64 10.25 8.33
N TYR A 100 -4.93 9.46 7.28
CA TYR A 100 -5.70 9.91 6.13
C TYR A 100 -7.08 9.23 6.08
N PRO A 101 -8.17 9.89 6.51
CA PRO A 101 -9.52 9.32 6.52
C PRO A 101 -9.98 8.77 5.15
N ALA A 102 -9.51 9.37 4.05
CA ALA A 102 -9.79 8.87 2.71
C ALA A 102 -9.40 7.40 2.51
N LEU A 103 -8.30 6.93 3.13
CA LEU A 103 -7.88 5.51 3.06
C LEU A 103 -8.86 4.57 3.78
N ARG A 104 -9.73 5.07 4.66
CA ARG A 104 -10.76 4.27 5.35
C ARG A 104 -12.14 4.42 4.73
N ARG A 105 -12.52 5.66 4.38
CA ARG A 105 -13.90 6.05 4.05
C ARG A 105 -14.08 6.53 2.61
N GLY A 106 -12.99 6.72 1.88
CA GLY A 106 -13.05 7.32 0.56
C GLY A 106 -13.51 6.36 -0.53
N THR A 107 -14.17 6.91 -1.55
CA THR A 107 -14.51 6.21 -2.78
C THR A 107 -13.22 5.89 -3.55
N THR A 108 -13.15 4.70 -4.14
CA THR A 108 -11.99 4.28 -4.94
C THR A 108 -12.17 4.60 -6.41
N VAL A 109 -11.14 5.16 -7.04
CA VAL A 109 -11.08 5.36 -8.49
C VAL A 109 -9.75 4.82 -9.01
N VAL A 110 -9.79 3.80 -9.87
CA VAL A 110 -8.58 3.29 -10.53
C VAL A 110 -8.08 4.34 -11.53
N ARG A 111 -6.82 4.74 -11.40
CA ARG A 111 -6.17 5.76 -12.24
C ARG A 111 -5.26 5.16 -13.30
N TYR A 112 -4.63 4.04 -12.98
CA TYR A 112 -3.73 3.33 -13.87
C TYR A 112 -3.69 1.85 -13.50
N SER A 113 -3.60 0.99 -14.49
CA SER A 113 -3.33 -0.43 -14.32
C SER A 113 -2.51 -0.92 -15.50
N SER A 114 -1.39 -1.58 -15.23
CA SER A 114 -0.74 -2.41 -16.26
C SER A 114 -1.72 -3.45 -16.80
N SER A 115 -1.76 -3.60 -18.12
CA SER A 115 -2.78 -4.41 -18.81
C SER A 115 -2.30 -5.79 -19.24
N THR A 116 -1.00 -6.02 -19.35
CA THR A 116 -0.42 -7.22 -19.97
C THR A 116 0.51 -8.03 -19.06
N SER A 117 0.95 -7.46 -17.95
CA SER A 117 1.86 -8.11 -17.01
C SER A 117 1.74 -7.51 -15.61
N PRO A 118 2.25 -8.18 -14.56
CA PRO A 118 2.40 -7.58 -13.24
C PRO A 118 3.16 -6.26 -13.36
N GLY A 119 2.64 -5.21 -12.75
CA GLY A 119 3.16 -3.86 -12.93
C GLY A 119 2.47 -2.84 -12.05
N PRO A 120 2.67 -1.54 -12.34
CA PRO A 120 2.05 -0.47 -11.60
C PRO A 120 0.53 -0.54 -11.63
N TYR A 121 -0.04 -0.42 -10.44
CA TYR A 121 -1.46 -0.26 -10.19
C TYR A 121 -1.65 0.98 -9.32
N VAL A 122 -2.42 1.93 -9.80
CA VAL A 122 -2.65 3.21 -9.14
C VAL A 122 -4.12 3.43 -8.96
N PHE A 123 -4.53 3.75 -7.74
CA PHE A 123 -5.89 4.13 -7.43
C PHE A 123 -5.92 5.31 -6.46
N SER A 124 -6.94 6.15 -6.62
CA SER A 124 -7.25 7.23 -5.69
C SER A 124 -8.27 6.78 -4.67
N ARG A 125 -8.13 7.27 -3.44
CA ARG A 125 -9.18 7.29 -2.42
C ARG A 125 -9.63 8.73 -2.24
N LEU A 126 -10.90 8.99 -2.54
CA LEU A 126 -11.52 10.33 -2.51
C LEU A 126 -12.49 10.46 -1.34
N HIS A 127 -12.29 11.44 -0.47
CA HIS A 127 -13.16 11.68 0.68
C HIS A 127 -13.14 13.16 1.06
N GLU A 128 -14.32 13.78 1.18
CA GLU A 128 -14.47 15.17 1.65
C GLU A 128 -13.55 16.18 0.93
N GLY A 129 -13.46 16.07 -0.41
CA GLY A 129 -12.62 16.95 -1.24
C GLY A 129 -11.12 16.67 -1.16
N GLN A 130 -10.69 15.67 -0.39
CA GLN A 130 -9.31 15.18 -0.36
C GLN A 130 -9.13 14.00 -1.31
N GLU A 131 -7.97 13.94 -1.95
CA GLU A 131 -7.49 12.80 -2.72
C GLU A 131 -6.21 12.25 -2.10
N VAL A 132 -6.21 10.94 -1.84
CA VAL A 132 -5.00 10.18 -1.53
C VAL A 132 -4.75 9.22 -2.68
N VAL A 133 -3.62 9.36 -3.36
CA VAL A 133 -3.26 8.45 -4.46
C VAL A 133 -2.37 7.35 -3.90
N VAL A 134 -2.72 6.10 -4.16
CA VAL A 134 -1.95 4.92 -3.79
C VAL A 134 -1.41 4.30 -5.07
N ALA A 135 -0.09 4.26 -5.20
CA ALA A 135 0.60 3.64 -6.33
C ALA A 135 1.42 2.45 -5.85
N ILE A 136 1.18 1.28 -6.43
CA ILE A 136 1.82 0.02 -6.05
C ILE A 136 2.39 -0.63 -7.30
N ASN A 137 3.67 -1.00 -7.30
CA ASN A 137 4.25 -1.80 -8.38
C ASN A 137 4.32 -3.27 -7.99
N PHE A 138 3.54 -4.11 -8.65
CA PHE A 138 3.57 -5.56 -8.43
C PHE A 138 4.59 -6.30 -9.30
N SER A 139 5.38 -5.60 -10.12
CA SER A 139 6.41 -6.24 -10.94
C SER A 139 7.71 -6.49 -10.18
N LEU A 140 8.47 -7.47 -10.68
CA LEU A 140 9.87 -7.71 -10.32
C LEU A 140 10.83 -7.00 -11.30
N GLN A 141 10.33 -6.06 -12.09
CA GLN A 141 11.11 -5.28 -13.05
C GLN A 141 11.54 -3.95 -12.40
N GLY A 142 12.55 -3.30 -12.99
CA GLY A 142 13.09 -2.02 -12.50
C GLY A 142 12.11 -0.84 -12.55
N PHE A 143 12.63 0.38 -12.40
CA PHE A 143 11.83 1.60 -12.37
C PHE A 143 10.92 1.78 -13.58
N GLN A 144 9.68 2.18 -13.32
CA GLN A 144 8.69 2.54 -14.34
C GLN A 144 8.24 3.98 -14.14
N HIS A 145 8.23 4.74 -15.23
CA HIS A 145 7.68 6.09 -15.26
C HIS A 145 6.25 6.02 -15.77
N ILE A 146 5.30 6.35 -14.91
CA ILE A 146 3.87 6.27 -15.26
C ILE A 146 3.23 7.64 -15.13
N ARG A 147 2.35 7.94 -16.09
CA ARG A 147 1.50 9.13 -16.09
C ARG A 147 0.05 8.69 -15.95
N PHE A 148 -0.67 9.31 -15.04
CA PHE A 148 -2.07 8.98 -14.78
C PHE A 148 -2.89 10.20 -14.39
N PRO A 149 -4.20 10.21 -14.68
CA PRO A 149 -5.09 11.28 -14.25
C PRO A 149 -5.29 11.25 -12.74
N VAL A 150 -5.51 12.42 -12.15
CA VAL A 150 -5.94 12.61 -10.75
C VAL A 150 -7.23 13.44 -10.73
N ASP A 151 -7.86 13.59 -9.57
CA ASP A 151 -9.07 14.40 -9.48
C ASP A 151 -8.70 15.89 -9.64
N PRO A 152 -9.21 16.60 -10.66
CA PRO A 152 -8.82 17.99 -10.90
C PRO A 152 -9.39 18.97 -9.86
N THR A 153 -10.36 18.55 -9.04
CA THR A 153 -10.94 19.38 -7.98
C THR A 153 -10.12 19.23 -6.69
N ALA A 154 -9.80 18.01 -6.29
CA ALA A 154 -8.99 17.72 -5.11
C ALA A 154 -7.48 17.97 -5.34
N THR A 155 -7.01 17.66 -6.55
CA THR A 155 -5.61 17.79 -6.97
C THR A 155 -5.50 18.60 -8.28
N PRO A 156 -5.82 19.91 -8.25
CA PRO A 156 -5.72 20.77 -9.44
C PRO A 156 -4.27 20.86 -9.94
N PRO A 157 -4.03 21.23 -11.22
CA PRO A 157 -2.68 21.42 -11.75
C PRO A 157 -1.85 22.44 -10.94
N GLY A 158 -0.58 22.11 -10.70
CA GLY A 158 0.37 22.95 -9.95
C GLY A 158 0.48 22.63 -8.46
N ILE A 159 -0.27 21.63 -7.96
CA ILE A 159 -0.16 21.16 -6.58
C ILE A 159 1.03 20.23 -6.45
N GLN A 160 1.86 20.46 -5.42
CA GLN A 160 2.88 19.48 -5.03
C GLN A 160 2.23 18.36 -4.21
N LEU A 161 2.54 17.14 -4.61
CA LEU A 161 2.21 15.92 -3.89
C LEU A 161 3.50 15.37 -3.27
N VAL A 162 3.42 14.93 -2.02
CA VAL A 162 4.53 14.26 -1.33
C VAL A 162 4.17 12.80 -1.09
N ASN A 163 5.13 11.90 -1.26
CA ASN A 163 4.98 10.52 -0.83
C ASN A 163 5.04 10.46 0.72
N ALA A 164 3.95 10.06 1.35
CA ALA A 164 3.86 9.98 2.80
C ALA A 164 4.79 8.89 3.40
N LEU A 165 5.23 7.91 2.61
CA LEU A 165 6.19 6.88 3.03
C LEU A 165 7.65 7.31 2.88
N ASN A 166 7.94 8.30 2.02
CA ASN A 166 9.27 8.88 1.82
C ASN A 166 9.12 10.34 1.37
N ARG A 167 9.22 11.28 2.31
CA ARG A 167 8.86 12.68 2.06
C ARG A 167 9.83 13.43 1.13
N GLN A 168 10.93 12.78 0.73
CA GLN A 168 11.84 13.31 -0.30
C GLN A 168 11.26 13.14 -1.71
N ASP A 169 10.35 12.18 -1.91
CA ASP A 169 9.68 12.02 -3.20
C ASP A 169 8.55 13.04 -3.30
N VAL A 170 8.77 14.05 -4.14
CA VAL A 170 7.82 15.13 -4.40
C VAL A 170 7.51 15.17 -5.89
N TYR A 171 6.23 15.16 -6.21
CA TYR A 171 5.70 15.26 -7.56
C TYR A 171 4.84 16.50 -7.69
N THR A 172 4.60 16.96 -8.91
CA THR A 172 3.71 18.11 -9.16
C THR A 172 2.65 17.70 -10.17
N SER A 173 1.39 17.98 -9.86
CA SER A 173 0.30 17.79 -10.81
C SER A 173 0.43 18.77 -11.98
N ALA A 174 0.14 18.28 -13.18
CA ALA A 174 0.20 19.04 -14.42
C ALA A 174 -1.18 19.08 -15.08
N LYS A 175 -1.32 19.95 -16.10
CA LYS A 175 -2.53 20.02 -16.91
C LYS A 175 -2.71 18.72 -17.69
N GLY A 176 -3.75 17.97 -17.35
CA GLY A 176 -4.12 16.75 -18.05
C GLY A 176 -4.86 16.99 -19.36
N LYS A 177 -5.35 15.89 -19.95
CA LYS A 177 -6.27 15.89 -21.09
C LYS A 177 -7.56 16.65 -20.74
N ARG A 178 -8.24 17.16 -21.77
CA ARG A 178 -9.58 17.74 -21.61
C ARG A 178 -10.61 16.62 -21.59
N ASP A 179 -11.68 16.82 -20.83
CA ASP A 179 -12.85 15.95 -20.90
C ASP A 179 -13.78 16.33 -22.07
N GLY A 180 -14.86 15.58 -22.26
CA GLY A 180 -15.87 15.85 -23.29
C GLY A 180 -16.64 17.17 -23.12
N THR A 181 -16.48 17.84 -21.98
CA THR A 181 -17.03 19.18 -21.70
C THR A 181 -16.01 20.30 -21.89
N ASN A 182 -14.85 19.99 -22.50
CA ASN A 182 -13.72 20.89 -22.70
C ASN A 182 -13.06 21.39 -21.40
N LYS A 183 -13.42 20.84 -20.23
CA LYS A 183 -12.76 21.18 -18.96
C LYS A 183 -11.39 20.51 -18.91
N ARG A 184 -10.36 21.25 -18.47
CA ARG A 184 -8.99 20.73 -18.38
C ARG A 184 -8.88 19.80 -17.17
N GLY A 185 -8.40 18.57 -17.37
CA GLY A 185 -8.09 17.63 -16.31
C GLY A 185 -6.77 17.94 -15.60
N SER A 186 -6.43 17.07 -14.65
CA SER A 186 -5.17 17.09 -13.90
C SER A 186 -4.52 15.72 -13.98
N GLU A 187 -3.20 15.67 -14.09
CA GLU A 187 -2.44 14.43 -14.18
C GLU A 187 -1.14 14.53 -13.39
N VAL A 188 -0.61 13.39 -12.99
CA VAL A 188 0.67 13.28 -12.28
C VAL A 188 1.54 12.28 -13.02
N THR A 189 2.85 12.56 -13.11
CA THR A 189 3.85 11.59 -13.56
C THR A 189 4.73 11.24 -12.38
N ILE A 190 4.86 9.94 -12.07
CA ILE A 190 5.73 9.44 -11.00
C ILE A 190 6.71 8.41 -11.55
N SER A 191 7.78 8.19 -10.78
CA SER A 191 8.69 7.07 -10.95
C SER A 191 8.40 6.05 -9.85
N LEU A 192 8.22 4.79 -10.22
CA LEU A 192 7.87 3.72 -9.30
C LEU A 192 8.81 2.53 -9.53
N GLY A 193 9.64 2.22 -8.53
CA GLY A 193 10.60 1.14 -8.50
C GLY A 193 9.96 -0.24 -8.34
N GLN A 194 10.79 -1.28 -8.38
CA GLN A 194 10.37 -2.66 -8.17
C GLN A 194 9.71 -2.81 -6.79
N ASN A 195 8.54 -3.46 -6.73
CA ASN A 195 7.83 -3.71 -5.48
C ASN A 195 7.57 -2.47 -4.60
N GLU A 196 7.66 -1.28 -5.19
CA GLU A 196 7.52 -0.03 -4.47
C GLU A 196 6.04 0.29 -4.19
N VAL A 197 5.81 0.92 -3.04
CA VAL A 197 4.54 1.51 -2.64
C VAL A 197 4.77 2.99 -2.39
N GLN A 198 3.98 3.84 -3.04
CA GLN A 198 3.91 5.28 -2.75
C GLN A 198 2.49 5.67 -2.36
N VAL A 199 2.38 6.55 -1.38
CA VAL A 199 1.09 7.14 -0.94
C VAL A 199 1.19 8.64 -1.09
N LEU A 200 0.66 9.17 -2.19
CA LEU A 200 0.78 10.58 -2.53
C LEU A 200 -0.36 11.38 -1.93
N VAL A 201 0.01 12.44 -1.23
CA VAL A 201 -0.91 13.37 -0.56
C VAL A 201 -0.48 14.81 -0.88
N PRO A 202 -1.40 15.79 -0.88
CA PRO A 202 -1.03 17.19 -1.01
C PRO A 202 0.02 17.59 0.03
N LYS A 203 1.13 18.20 -0.42
CA LYS A 203 2.15 18.73 0.48
C LYS A 203 1.61 19.99 1.16
N ILE A 204 1.67 20.02 2.50
CA ILE A 204 1.20 21.16 3.31
C ILE A 204 1.88 22.45 2.81
N GLY A 205 1.08 23.50 2.59
CA GLY A 205 1.57 24.80 2.06
C GLY A 205 1.59 24.91 0.53
N SER A 206 1.22 23.85 -0.20
CA SER A 206 1.06 23.91 -1.66
C SER A 206 -0.24 24.64 -2.00
N SER A 207 -0.15 25.96 -2.22
CA SER A 207 -1.28 26.75 -2.72
C SER A 207 -1.29 26.74 -4.25
N ALA A 208 -2.22 26.02 -4.87
CA ALA A 208 -2.81 26.53 -6.11
C ALA A 208 -3.63 27.76 -5.70
N LYS A 209 -3.47 28.91 -6.39
CA LYS A 209 -4.27 30.11 -6.11
C LYS A 209 -5.77 29.75 -6.16
N GLY A 210 -6.39 29.49 -5.00
CA GLY A 210 -7.75 28.98 -4.90
C GLY A 210 -7.97 28.09 -3.67
N THR A 211 -8.30 28.73 -2.56
CA THR A 211 -9.08 28.26 -1.40
C THR A 211 -9.13 26.74 -1.12
N LEU A 212 -8.19 26.21 -0.34
CA LEU A 212 -8.47 25.07 0.54
C LEU A 212 -8.03 25.39 1.97
N GLY A 213 -9.00 25.30 2.88
CA GLY A 213 -8.84 25.56 4.31
C GLY A 213 -7.78 24.67 4.93
N CYS A 214 -6.98 25.30 5.78
CA CYS A 214 -5.91 24.70 6.56
C CYS A 214 -6.47 23.57 7.45
N LEU A 215 -6.22 22.31 7.11
CA LEU A 215 -6.22 21.24 8.12
C LEU A 215 -4.79 21.08 8.64
N GLY A 216 -4.46 21.89 9.64
CA GLY A 216 -3.26 21.70 10.44
C GLY A 216 -3.42 20.45 11.29
N LEU A 217 -2.88 19.32 10.83
CA LEU A 217 -2.59 18.19 11.71
C LEU A 217 -1.25 18.44 12.39
N ARG A 218 -1.31 18.83 13.67
CA ARG A 218 -0.19 18.71 14.60
C ARG A 218 0.16 17.23 14.72
N LEU A 219 1.37 16.87 14.33
CA LEU A 219 2.01 15.66 14.85
C LEU A 219 2.40 15.94 16.32
N CYS A 220 1.93 15.09 17.22
CA CYS A 220 2.53 14.85 18.53
C CYS A 220 2.99 13.40 18.54
#